data_AF-A0A061NX86-F1
#
_entry.id   AF-A0A061NX86-F1
#
_cell.length_a   1.000
_cell.length_b   1.000
_cell.length_c   1.000
_cell.angle_alpha   90.00
_cell.angle_beta   90.00
_cell.angle_gamma   90.00
#
_symmetry.space_group_name_H-M   'P 1'
#
loop_
_entity.id
_entity.type
_entity.pdbx_description
1 polymer ?
#
loop_
_entity_poly.entity_id
_entity_poly.type
_entity_poly.pdbx_seq_one_letter_code
_entity_poly.pdbx_strand_id
1 'polypeptide(L)'
;MFKWVPFKEQKHIEKKLLKIMKRLKIKEFDFNWDRAGCTIVFTYGEYDYKMEHSVQKARRKGIILNHGLDCLSELTSSLEMLSEIIDRGNYDLETWIRGMREPAGITELNVIRSDQTAYGE
;
A
#
# COMPACT_ATOMS: atom_id res chain seq x y z
N MET A 1 -18.02 -7.29 18.47
CA MET A 1 -18.90 -7.32 17.30
C MET A 1 -18.01 -7.32 16.05
N PHE A 2 -17.81 -8.47 15.41
CA PHE A 2 -17.02 -8.56 14.17
C PHE A 2 -17.84 -7.89 13.05
N LYS A 3 -17.46 -6.67 12.64
CA LYS A 3 -18.04 -6.05 11.45
C LYS A 3 -17.54 -6.84 10.24
N TRP A 4 -18.43 -7.63 9.64
CA TRP A 4 -18.19 -8.26 8.36
C TRP A 4 -18.02 -7.15 7.33
N VAL A 5 -16.83 -7.05 6.76
CA VAL A 5 -16.53 -6.08 5.71
C VAL A 5 -17.35 -6.46 4.47
N PRO A 6 -18.19 -5.57 3.91
CA PRO A 6 -18.96 -5.91 2.74
C PRO A 6 -18.02 -6.15 1.55
N PHE A 7 -18.05 -7.34 0.97
CA PHE A 7 -17.26 -7.70 -0.21
C PHE A 7 -17.38 -6.71 -1.40
N LYS A 8 -18.49 -5.97 -1.47
CA LYS A 8 -18.71 -4.91 -2.47
C LYS A 8 -17.77 -3.71 -2.27
N GLU A 9 -17.50 -3.33 -1.03
CA GLU A 9 -16.65 -2.20 -0.68
C GLU A 9 -15.18 -2.52 -1.01
N GLN A 10 -14.71 -3.70 -0.61
CA GLN A 10 -13.39 -4.20 -0.97
C GLN A 10 -13.17 -4.14 -2.49
N LYS A 11 -14.08 -4.73 -3.28
CA LYS A 11 -13.99 -4.71 -4.74
C LYS A 11 -13.96 -3.31 -5.34
N HIS A 12 -14.64 -2.35 -4.70
CA HIS A 12 -14.63 -0.97 -5.17
C HIS A 12 -13.24 -0.34 -4.96
N ILE A 13 -12.65 -0.51 -3.78
CA ILE A 13 -11.32 0.00 -3.44
C ILE A 13 -10.25 -0.63 -4.33
N GLU A 14 -10.26 -1.95 -4.52
CA GLU A 14 -9.30 -2.65 -5.37
C GLU A 14 -9.37 -2.18 -6.84
N LYS A 15 -10.57 -2.02 -7.39
CA LYS A 15 -10.76 -1.47 -8.73
C LYS A 15 -10.26 -0.04 -8.85
N LYS A 16 -10.45 0.77 -7.81
CA LYS A 16 -9.95 2.15 -7.77
C LYS A 16 -8.43 2.16 -7.73
N LEU A 17 -7.82 1.36 -6.86
CA LEU A 17 -6.37 1.19 -6.76
C LEU A 17 -5.76 0.81 -8.11
N LEU A 18 -6.32 -0.20 -8.79
CA LEU A 18 -5.86 -0.63 -10.11
C LEU A 18 -5.86 0.51 -11.15
N LYS A 19 -6.92 1.33 -11.16
CA LYS A 19 -7.00 2.49 -12.06
C LYS A 19 -5.93 3.53 -11.75
N ILE A 20 -5.68 3.80 -10.48
CA ILE A 20 -4.68 4.77 -10.03
C ILE A 20 -3.28 4.29 -10.36
N MET A 21 -2.94 3.02 -10.09
CA MET A 21 -1.64 2.45 -10.45
C MET A 21 -1.37 2.55 -11.95
N LYS A 22 -2.39 2.25 -12.77
CA LYS A 22 -2.30 2.43 -14.23
C LYS A 22 -2.07 3.90 -14.62
N ARG A 23 -2.75 4.86 -13.99
CA ARG A 23 -2.57 6.30 -14.23
C ARG A 23 -1.15 6.77 -13.87
N LEU A 24 -0.62 6.25 -12.77
CA LEU A 24 0.76 6.49 -12.31
C LEU A 24 1.82 5.74 -13.13
N LYS A 25 1.44 4.97 -14.16
CA LYS A 25 2.31 4.12 -14.98
C LYS A 25 3.05 3.04 -14.18
N ILE A 26 2.52 2.65 -13.03
CA ILE A 26 3.00 1.53 -12.21
C ILE A 26 2.39 0.24 -12.78
N LYS A 27 3.23 -0.68 -13.22
CA LYS A 27 2.81 -1.95 -13.84
C LYS A 27 2.76 -3.10 -12.84
N GLU A 28 3.74 -3.15 -11.95
CA GLU A 28 3.95 -4.22 -10.99
C GLU A 28 3.70 -3.67 -9.60
N PHE A 29 2.65 -4.15 -8.96
CA PHE A 29 2.32 -3.82 -7.59
C PHE A 29 1.57 -4.98 -6.93
N ASP A 30 1.69 -5.05 -5.61
CA ASP A 30 0.93 -5.94 -4.77
C ASP A 30 0.45 -5.18 -3.52
N PHE A 31 -0.60 -5.65 -2.89
CA PHE A 31 -1.09 -5.08 -1.65
C PHE A 31 -1.69 -6.15 -0.75
N ASN A 32 -1.48 -5.97 0.55
CA ASN A 32 -2.08 -6.80 1.57
C ASN A 32 -2.73 -5.92 2.63
N TRP A 33 -3.84 -6.38 3.19
CA TRP A 33 -4.47 -5.76 4.34
C TRP A 33 -5.02 -6.81 5.29
N ASP A 34 -4.95 -6.53 6.57
CA ASP A 34 -5.44 -7.41 7.63
C ASP A 34 -6.29 -6.62 8.64
N ARG A 35 -6.40 -7.09 9.89
CA ARG A 35 -7.13 -6.33 10.92
C ARG A 35 -6.33 -5.14 11.46
N ALA A 36 -5.01 -5.15 11.36
CA ALA A 36 -4.11 -4.17 11.95
C ALA A 36 -3.75 -3.04 10.97
N GLY A 37 -3.68 -3.30 9.68
CA GLY A 37 -3.26 -2.31 8.70
C GLY A 37 -3.26 -2.79 7.24
N CYS A 38 -2.52 -2.05 6.43
CA CYS A 38 -2.36 -2.30 5.01
C CYS A 38 -0.94 -1.93 4.55
N THR A 39 -0.43 -2.69 3.59
CA THR A 39 0.80 -2.40 2.84
C THR A 39 0.50 -2.45 1.35
N ILE A 40 1.11 -1.52 0.60
CA ILE A 40 1.15 -1.53 -0.86
C ILE A 40 2.63 -1.49 -1.25
N VAL A 41 3.06 -2.45 -2.06
CA VAL A 41 4.42 -2.52 -2.63
C VAL A 41 4.33 -2.40 -4.14
N PHE A 42 5.26 -1.67 -4.74
CA PHE A 42 5.27 -1.49 -6.19
C PHE A 42 6.65 -1.17 -6.72
N THR A 43 6.88 -1.51 -7.98
CA THR A 43 8.13 -1.21 -8.68
C THR A 43 7.90 -0.04 -9.63
N TYR A 44 8.81 0.93 -9.59
CA TYR A 44 8.80 2.08 -10.50
C TYR A 44 10.22 2.42 -10.94
N GLY A 45 10.47 2.33 -12.25
CA GLY A 45 11.84 2.36 -12.78
C GLY A 45 12.60 1.12 -12.32
N GLU A 46 13.75 1.34 -11.69
CA GLU A 46 14.65 0.26 -11.20
C GLU A 46 14.51 -0.01 -9.69
N TYR A 47 13.50 0.60 -9.04
CA TYR A 47 13.41 0.61 -7.58
C TYR A 47 12.06 0.12 -7.09
N ASP A 48 12.11 -0.54 -5.94
CA ASP A 48 10.95 -0.97 -5.18
C ASP A 48 10.56 0.07 -4.14
N TYR A 49 9.27 0.24 -3.96
CA TYR A 49 8.68 1.22 -3.06
C TYR A 49 7.64 0.54 -2.19
N LYS A 50 7.49 1.04 -0.97
CA LYS A 50 6.49 0.55 -0.02
C LYS A 50 5.75 1.70 0.65
N MET A 51 4.42 1.59 0.65
CA MET A 51 3.54 2.41 1.46
C MET A 51 2.87 1.54 2.52
N GLU A 52 2.87 1.98 3.77
CA GLU A 52 2.21 1.25 4.85
C GLU A 52 1.38 2.18 5.74
N HIS A 53 0.21 1.68 6.14
CA HIS A 53 -0.64 2.34 7.10
C HIS A 53 -1.21 1.33 8.10
N SER A 54 -1.53 1.81 9.30
CA SER A 54 -2.11 0.96 10.34
C SER A 54 -3.07 1.73 11.21
N VAL A 55 -4.03 1.00 11.77
CA VAL A 55 -5.02 1.52 12.73
C VAL A 55 -4.32 2.23 13.90
N GLN A 56 -3.21 1.67 14.36
CA GLN A 56 -2.41 2.25 15.46
C GLN A 56 -1.70 3.55 15.05
N LYS A 57 -1.15 3.63 13.83
CA LYS A 57 -0.55 4.87 13.30
C LYS A 57 -1.60 5.97 13.15
N ALA A 58 -2.79 5.63 12.63
CA ALA A 58 -3.91 6.55 12.50
C ALA A 58 -4.41 7.05 13.86
N ARG A 59 -4.63 6.13 14.81
CA ARG A 59 -5.11 6.47 16.16
C ARG A 59 -4.19 7.43 16.90
N ARG A 60 -2.86 7.27 16.76
CA ARG A 60 -1.88 8.22 17.34
C ARG A 60 -1.99 9.64 16.79
N LYS A 61 -2.59 9.81 15.62
CA LYS A 61 -2.88 11.09 14.98
C LYS A 61 -4.32 11.57 15.18
N GLY A 62 -5.12 10.88 16.02
CA GLY A 62 -6.53 11.20 16.25
C GLY A 62 -7.48 10.77 15.12
N ILE A 63 -7.01 9.96 14.17
CA ILE A 63 -7.81 9.45 13.04
C ILE A 63 -8.38 8.08 13.43
N ILE A 64 -9.68 7.88 13.19
CA ILE A 64 -10.38 6.63 13.52
C ILE A 64 -10.46 5.77 12.26
N LEU A 65 -9.61 4.73 12.20
CA LEU A 65 -9.71 3.64 11.24
C LEU A 65 -10.06 2.35 11.98
N ASN A 66 -10.99 1.56 11.45
CA ASN A 66 -11.53 0.40 12.14
C ASN A 66 -10.77 -0.90 11.85
N HIS A 67 -10.23 -1.03 10.64
CA HIS A 67 -9.51 -2.23 10.16
C HIS A 67 -8.62 -1.91 8.96
N GLY A 68 -7.88 -2.90 8.47
CA GLY A 68 -6.96 -2.74 7.34
C GLY A 68 -7.64 -2.32 6.03
N LEU A 69 -8.92 -2.65 5.78
CA LEU A 69 -9.60 -2.11 4.59
C LEU A 69 -9.74 -0.58 4.64
N ASP A 70 -9.95 0.03 5.81
CA ASP A 70 -9.96 1.49 5.95
C ASP A 70 -8.54 2.02 5.67
N CYS A 71 -7.51 1.32 6.13
CA CYS A 71 -6.11 1.66 5.82
C CYS A 71 -5.81 1.57 4.32
N LEU A 72 -6.33 0.54 3.63
CA LEU A 72 -6.21 0.40 2.17
C LEU A 72 -6.91 1.55 1.44
N SER A 73 -8.10 1.93 1.90
CA SER A 73 -8.86 3.06 1.35
C SER A 73 -8.09 4.38 1.46
N GLU A 74 -7.49 4.65 2.62
CA GLU A 74 -6.65 5.83 2.87
C GLU A 74 -5.39 5.85 2.01
N LEU A 75 -4.68 4.71 1.91
CA LEU A 75 -3.51 4.58 1.02
C LEU A 75 -3.89 4.77 -0.45
N THR A 76 -5.01 4.18 -0.89
CA THR A 76 -5.53 4.34 -2.25
C THR A 76 -5.87 5.80 -2.54
N SER A 77 -6.51 6.50 -1.61
CA SER A 77 -6.84 7.92 -1.74
C SER A 77 -5.59 8.81 -1.77
N SER A 78 -4.56 8.45 -1.00
CA SER A 78 -3.26 9.14 -1.03
C SER A 78 -2.58 9.02 -2.40
N LEU A 79 -2.61 7.83 -3.01
CA LEU A 79 -2.11 7.61 -4.36
C LEU A 79 -2.94 8.35 -5.43
N GLU A 80 -4.25 8.45 -5.25
CA GLU A 80 -5.11 9.23 -6.14
C GLU A 80 -4.72 10.71 -6.13
N MET A 81 -4.60 11.31 -4.95
CA MET A 81 -4.14 12.69 -4.80
C MET A 81 -2.76 12.90 -5.45
N LEU A 82 -1.85 11.94 -5.28
CA LEU A 82 -0.53 11.98 -5.92
C LEU A 82 -0.66 11.98 -7.45
N SER A 83 -1.53 11.11 -8.01
CA SER A 83 -1.79 11.07 -9.46
C SER A 83 -2.34 12.39 -9.99
N GLU A 84 -3.19 13.07 -9.23
CA GLU A 84 -3.72 14.38 -9.61
C GLU A 84 -2.67 15.48 -9.56
N ILE A 85 -1.76 15.45 -8.58
CA ILE A 85 -0.66 16.42 -8.47
C ILE A 85 0.30 16.29 -9.66
N ILE A 86 0.58 15.06 -10.08
CA ILE A 86 1.44 14.76 -11.24
C ILE A 86 0.77 15.21 -12.54
N ASP A 87 -0.52 14.93 -12.71
CA ASP A 87 -1.27 15.34 -13.91
C ASP A 87 -1.37 16.87 -14.07
N ARG A 88 -1.24 17.64 -12.98
CA ARG A 88 -1.15 19.11 -13.03
C ARG A 88 0.21 19.62 -13.51
N GLY A 89 1.20 18.75 -13.71
CA GLY A 89 2.51 19.11 -14.24
C GLY A 89 3.47 19.74 -13.21
N ASN A 90 3.38 19.35 -11.94
CA ASN A 90 4.33 19.80 -10.91
C ASN A 90 5.70 19.09 -11.06
N TYR A 91 5.92 18.00 -10.32
CA TYR A 91 7.13 17.17 -10.39
C TYR A 91 6.76 15.75 -10.80
N ASP A 92 7.71 15.04 -11.42
CA ASP A 92 7.57 13.62 -11.77
C ASP A 92 7.33 12.75 -10.54
N LEU A 93 6.65 11.61 -10.73
CA LEU A 93 6.31 10.67 -9.67
C LEU A 93 7.52 10.31 -8.81
N GLU A 94 8.67 10.02 -9.43
CA GLU A 94 9.92 9.64 -8.76
C GLU A 94 10.33 10.65 -7.68
N THR A 95 10.13 11.95 -7.93
CA THR A 95 10.48 13.01 -6.97
C THR A 95 9.68 12.86 -5.68
N TRP A 96 8.40 12.51 -5.79
CA TRP A 96 7.49 12.37 -4.65
C TRP A 96 7.69 11.07 -3.88
N ILE A 97 7.98 9.97 -4.58
CA ILE A 97 8.09 8.64 -3.97
C ILE A 97 9.50 8.31 -3.49
N ARG A 98 10.50 9.16 -3.72
CA ARG A 98 11.91 8.91 -3.33
C ARG A 98 12.08 8.50 -1.86
N GLY A 99 11.29 9.07 -0.95
CA GLY A 99 11.34 8.73 0.48
C GLY A 99 10.66 7.41 0.85
N MET A 100 9.95 6.78 -0.07
CA MET A 100 9.24 5.50 0.09
C MET A 100 10.04 4.31 -0.44
N ARG A 101 11.24 4.56 -0.97
CA ARG A 101 12.09 3.55 -1.59
C ARG A 101 12.55 2.55 -0.54
N GLU A 102 12.30 1.28 -0.81
CA GLU A 102 12.84 0.21 0.00
C GLU A 102 14.34 0.06 -0.30
N PRO A 103 15.19 -0.15 0.72
CA PRO A 103 16.58 -0.45 0.47
C PRO A 103 16.69 -1.80 -0.25
N ALA A 104 17.54 -1.84 -1.27
CA ALA A 104 17.79 -3.06 -2.04
C ALA A 104 18.23 -4.20 -1.09
N GLY A 105 17.49 -5.31 -1.10
CA GLY A 105 17.82 -6.51 -0.32
C GLY A 105 16.85 -6.90 0.80
N ILE A 106 15.78 -6.14 1.08
CA ILE A 106 14.78 -6.57 2.10
C ILE A 106 13.81 -7.64 1.55
N THR A 107 13.55 -7.67 0.25
CA THR A 107 12.64 -8.66 -0.37
C THR A 107 13.16 -10.09 -0.21
N GLU A 108 14.49 -10.32 -0.29
CA GLU A 108 15.08 -11.65 -0.10
C GLU A 108 15.06 -12.11 1.36
N LEU A 109 15.16 -11.20 2.34
CA LEU A 109 15.18 -11.56 3.77
C LEU A 109 13.81 -12.02 4.30
N ASN A 110 12.71 -11.55 3.70
CA ASN A 110 11.36 -11.94 4.13
C ASN A 110 10.91 -13.27 3.52
N VAL A 111 11.38 -13.64 2.33
CA VAL A 111 11.12 -14.97 1.72
C VAL A 111 11.85 -16.08 2.50
N ILE A 112 13.09 -15.83 2.92
CA ILE A 112 13.87 -16.81 3.70
C ILE A 112 13.24 -17.06 5.08
N ARG A 113 12.65 -16.03 5.71
CA ARG A 113 12.02 -16.18 7.03
C ARG A 113 10.70 -16.95 7.00
N SER A 114 9.93 -16.89 5.92
CA SER A 114 8.70 -17.70 5.78
C SER A 114 8.97 -19.19 5.58
N ASP A 115 10.10 -19.55 4.97
CA ASP A 115 10.47 -20.96 4.73
C ASP A 115 11.07 -21.64 5.97
N GLN A 116 11.66 -20.88 6.90
CA GLN A 116 12.24 -21.46 8.13
C GLN A 116 11.24 -21.75 9.25
N THR A 117 9.98 -21.29 9.15
CA THR A 117 8.92 -21.66 10.11
C THR A 117 8.16 -22.94 9.74
N ALA A 118 8.46 -23.57 8.59
CA ALA A 118 7.81 -24.81 8.16
C ALA A 118 8.55 -26.10 8.57
N TYR A 119 9.78 -25.99 9.07
CA TYR A 119 10.58 -27.13 9.54
C TYR A 119 11.42 -26.73 10.76
N GLY A 120 10.81 -26.73 11.94
CA GLY A 120 11.51 -26.43 13.19
C GLY A 120 10.64 -26.79 14.39
N GLU A 121 10.70 -28.07 14.75
CA GLU A 121 10.38 -28.76 16.03
C GLU A 121 9.32 -28.17 16.98
#